data_AF-A0A2G9TAB1-F1
#
_entry.id   AF-A0A2G9TAB1-F1
#
_cell.length_a   1.000
_cell.length_b   1.000
_cell.length_c   1.000
_cell.angle_alpha   90.00
_cell.angle_beta   90.00
_cell.angle_gamma   90.00
#
_symmetry.space_group_name_H-M   'P 1'
#
loop_
_entity.id
_entity.type
_entity.pdbx_description
1 polymer ?
#
loop_
_entity_poly.entity_id
_entity_poly.type
_entity_poly.pdbx_seq_one_letter_code
_entity_poly.pdbx_strand_id
1 'polypeptide(L)' 'MAWATTEHIGCAVSQSCPNYWYIVCHYRIGGNVVNENVYMPGPTCTSCPTGYHCGADKLCTNS' A
#
# COMPACT_ATOMS: atom_id res chain seq x y z
N MET A 1 -1.75 4.20 -0.12
CA MET A 1 -0.30 4.46 0.12
C MET A 1 -0.03 4.38 1.63
N ALA A 2 1.17 3.95 2.02
CA ALA A 2 1.69 3.71 3.38
C ALA A 2 0.88 2.78 4.32
N TRP A 3 -0.40 2.54 4.07
CA TRP A 3 -1.23 1.65 4.88
C TRP A 3 -0.68 0.21 4.83
N ALA A 4 -0.26 -0.32 5.98
CA ALA A 4 0.55 -1.53 6.07
C ALA A 4 -0.12 -2.80 5.51
N THR A 5 -1.45 -2.82 5.47
CA THR A 5 -2.25 -3.93 4.93
C THR A 5 -2.63 -3.75 3.45
N THR A 6 -2.28 -2.63 2.84
CA THR A 6 -2.40 -2.44 1.39
C THR A 6 -1.21 -3.07 0.69
N GLU A 7 -1.45 -4.16 -0.04
CA GLU A 7 -0.41 -4.87 -0.80
C GLU A 7 -0.60 -4.78 -2.33
N HIS A 8 -1.79 -4.38 -2.79
CA HIS A 8 -2.12 -4.24 -4.21
C HIS A 8 -2.38 -2.78 -4.57
N ILE A 9 -1.82 -2.35 -5.70
CA ILE A 9 -2.05 -1.04 -6.30
C ILE A 9 -2.36 -1.21 -7.80
N GLY A 10 -3.38 -0.52 -8.28
CA GLY A 10 -3.69 -0.40 -9.70
C GLY A 10 -3.89 1.05 -10.06
N CYS A 11 -3.18 1.55 -11.07
CA CYS A 11 -3.25 2.95 -11.49
C CYS A 11 -3.65 3.09 -12.95
N ALA A 12 -4.31 4.19 -13.28
CA ALA A 12 -4.67 4.58 -14.63
C ALA A 12 -4.35 6.06 -14.87
N VAL A 13 -4.00 6.37 -16.10
CA VAL A 13 -3.76 7.75 -16.57
C VAL A 13 -4.75 8.04 -17.69
N SER A 14 -5.46 9.16 -17.59
CA SER A 14 -6.41 9.62 -18.59
C SER A 14 -6.04 11.02 -19.07
N GLN A 15 -6.07 11.19 -20.40
CA GLN A 15 -5.99 12.48 -21.09
C GLN A 15 -7.35 12.92 -21.63
N SER A 16 -8.42 12.19 -21.32
CA SER A 16 -9.77 12.50 -21.82
C SER A 16 -10.39 13.75 -21.16
N CYS A 17 -9.66 14.41 -20.25
CA CYS A 17 -10.04 15.67 -19.64
C CYS A 17 -9.34 16.84 -20.35
N PRO A 18 -10.07 17.90 -20.78
CA PRO A 18 -9.43 19.05 -21.42
C PRO A 18 -8.38 19.68 -20.50
N ASN A 19 -7.16 19.86 -21.01
CA ASN A 19 -6.04 20.56 -20.36
C ASN A 19 -5.45 19.91 -19.11
N TYR A 20 -5.82 18.68 -18.74
CA TYR A 20 -5.27 18.01 -17.56
C TYR A 20 -4.94 16.54 -17.81
N TRP A 21 -3.90 16.08 -17.13
CA TRP A 21 -3.63 14.66 -16.95
C TRP A 21 -4.32 14.21 -15.67
N TYR A 22 -5.20 13.21 -15.77
CA TYR A 22 -5.86 12.61 -14.63
C TYR A 22 -5.17 11.29 -14.28
N ILE A 23 -4.64 11.18 -13.06
CA ILE A 23 -3.98 9.98 -12.58
C ILE A 23 -4.77 9.49 -11.37
N VAL A 24 -5.26 8.26 -11.44
CA VAL A 24 -6.03 7.64 -10.35
C VAL A 24 -5.37 6.32 -10.00
N CYS A 25 -5.17 6.08 -8.71
CA CYS A 25 -4.71 4.80 -8.18
C CYS A 25 -5.72 4.25 -7.18
N HIS A 26 -6.09 2.99 -7.36
CA HIS A 26 -6.83 2.20 -6.39
C HIS A 26 -5.86 1.35 -5.57
N TYR A 27 -6.16 1.22 -4.28
CA TYR A 27 -5.37 0.51 -3.28
C TYR A 27 -6.21 -0.59 -2.66
N ARG A 28 -5.68 -1.81 -2.58
CA ARG A 28 -6.34 -2.95 -1.94
C ARG A 28 -5.37 -3.70 -1.01
N ILE A 29 -5.72 -3.98 0.24
CA ILE A 29 -6.91 -3.55 0.99
C ILE A 29 -6.93 -2.01 1.13
N GLY A 30 -8.11 -1.40 1.18
CA GLY A 30 -8.26 0.04 1.39
C GLY A 30 -7.79 0.46 2.78
N GLY A 31 -7.34 1.70 2.91
CA GLY A 31 -6.90 2.28 4.18
C GLY A 31 -7.58 3.61 4.46
N ASN A 32 -6.90 4.49 5.22
CA ASN A 32 -7.39 5.81 5.59
C ASN A 32 -8.67 5.75 6.45
N VAL A 33 -8.73 4.76 7.35
CA VAL A 33 -9.81 4.58 8.30
C VAL A 33 -9.56 5.47 9.52
N VAL A 34 -10.56 6.26 9.91
CA VAL A 34 -10.47 7.17 11.04
C VAL A 34 -10.24 6.38 12.33
N ASN A 35 -9.30 6.85 13.16
CA ASN A 35 -8.87 6.22 14.41
C ASN A 35 -8.12 4.88 14.26
N GLU A 36 -7.67 4.53 13.05
CA GLU A 36 -6.76 3.40 12.84
C GLU A 36 -5.33 3.87 12.54
N ASN A 37 -4.36 3.03 12.85
CA ASN A 37 -2.96 3.30 12.55
C ASN A 37 -2.66 2.96 11.09
N VAL A 38 -1.96 3.85 10.39
CA VAL A 38 -1.46 3.61 9.03
C VAL A 38 -0.54 2.37 9.00
N TYR A 39 0.30 2.23 10.01
CA TYR A 39 1.14 1.07 10.27
C TYR A 39 1.38 0.98 11.78
N MET A 40 1.62 -0.24 12.29
CA MET A 40 1.98 -0.42 13.69
C MET A 40 3.47 -0.10 13.88
N PRO A 41 3.84 0.82 14.80
CA PRO A 41 5.24 1.09 15.09
C PRO A 41 5.95 -0.14 15.68
N GLY A 42 7.18 -0.38 15.24
CA GLY A 42 8.01 -1.47 15.74
C GLY A 42 9.31 -1.60 14.95
N PRO A 43 10.25 -2.46 15.39
CA PRO A 43 11.44 -2.76 14.62
C PRO A 43 11.07 -3.42 13.29
N THR A 44 11.92 -3.22 12.28
CA THR A 44 11.65 -3.69 10.93
C THR A 44 11.46 -5.21 10.88
N CYS A 45 10.43 -5.66 10.16
CA CYS A 45 10.11 -7.08 9.96
C CYS A 45 9.78 -7.92 11.21
N THR A 46 9.57 -7.33 12.39
CA THR A 46 9.22 -8.11 13.60
C THR A 46 7.75 -8.53 13.66
N SER A 47 6.92 -8.05 12.74
CA SER A 47 5.48 -8.27 12.75
C SER A 47 4.92 -8.57 11.35
N CYS A 48 5.69 -9.29 10.52
CA CYS A 48 5.16 -9.77 9.25
C CYS A 48 4.02 -10.80 9.49
N PRO A 49 2.92 -10.72 8.72
CA PRO A 49 1.81 -11.65 8.85
C PRO A 49 2.19 -13.08 8.46
N THR A 50 1.40 -14.05 8.89
CA THR A 50 1.61 -15.47 8.56
C THR A 50 1.64 -15.69 7.05
N GLY A 51 2.67 -16.40 6.56
CA GLY A 51 2.91 -16.62 5.14
C GLY A 51 3.76 -15.54 4.46
N TYR A 52 4.15 -14.49 5.17
CA TYR A 52 5.03 -13.45 4.65
C TYR A 52 6.41 -13.53 5.30
N HIS A 53 7.42 -13.12 4.55
CA HIS A 53 8.81 -13.09 4.95
C HIS A 53 9.38 -11.68 4.78
N CYS A 54 10.46 -11.38 5.51
CA CYS A 54 11.17 -10.11 5.36
C CYS A 54 11.96 -10.10 4.05
N GLY A 55 11.58 -9.25 3.12
CA GLY A 55 12.29 -9.00 1.86
C GLY A 55 13.60 -8.26 2.06
N ALA A 56 14.45 -8.29 1.04
CA ALA A 56 15.72 -7.54 1.02
C ALA A 56 15.49 -6.02 1.10
N ASP A 57 14.36 -5.56 0.57
CA ASP A 57 13.82 -4.19 0.62
C ASP A 57 13.24 -3.79 1.98
N LYS A 58 13.27 -4.72 2.95
CA LYS A 58 12.78 -4.53 4.32
C LYS A 58 11.26 -4.39 4.42
N LEU A 59 10.53 -4.95 3.46
CA LEU A 59 9.08 -5.09 3.47
C LEU A 59 8.66 -6.55 3.70
N CYS A 60 7.42 -6.79 4.10
CA CYS A 60 6.87 -8.14 4.21
C CYS A 60 6.36 -8.58 2.83
N THR A 61 6.82 -9.73 2.32
CA THR A 61 6.43 -10.29 1.02
C THR A 61 6.06 -11.77 1.12
N ASN A 62 5.17 -12.25 0.26
CA ASN A 62 4.66 -13.64 0.22
C ASN A 62 5.14 -14.38 -1.06
N SER A 63 6.36 -14.07 -1.52
CA SER A 63 6.96 -14.61 -2.74
C SER A 63 8.46 -14.75 -2.61
#